data_AF-A0A9N7BAR5-F1
#
_entry.id   AF-A0A9N7BAR5-F1
#
_cell.length_a   1.000
_cell.length_b   1.000
_cell.length_c   1.000
_cell.angle_alpha   90.00
_cell.angle_beta   90.00
_cell.angle_gamma   90.00
#
_symmetry.space_group_name_H-M   'P 1'
#
loop_
_entity.id
_entity.type
_entity.pdbx_description
1 polymer ?
#
loop_
_entity_poly.entity_id
_entity_poly.type
_entity_poly.pdbx_seq_one_letter_code
_entity_poly.pdbx_strand_id
1 'polypeptide(L)'
;MLDLEAFIAKRLKPPKFMHIGEDYIAKDFEPVVMPYDGQIIAAYELTTKVAFAGVGTVLVAKIPVDNLLWSPKEKEILLNNNKDCIYVSFLHLDAQRTLNNKNFNWSTETFELGSSRTMHVVKSVTPKTPKEVKKGTIIGYLGDNSSNGGWMSHAHANLFTNRENYLSENYFSSKTTSLELDKKRIDGYHTKDKSNKDKFSPIGNIGVRSNEQSTKIYEVDPMTGEIPKMNKKELPEIALYLNNLNMLGFEKTKGYANPNLMYKLRDERTVSFSVKEVNKL
;
A
#
# COMPACT_ATOMS: atom_id res chain seq x y z
N MET A 1 -12.66 -40.67 23.89
CA MET A 1 -13.21 -39.41 23.35
C MET A 1 -12.03 -38.53 23.04
N LEU A 2 -11.62 -38.50 21.77
CA LEU A 2 -10.43 -37.79 21.33
C LEU A 2 -10.77 -36.31 21.21
N ASP A 3 -9.93 -35.53 21.88
CA ASP A 3 -10.06 -34.10 22.17
C ASP A 3 -9.89 -33.27 20.87
N LEU A 4 -10.98 -33.12 20.11
CA LEU A 4 -11.01 -32.34 18.86
C LEU A 4 -10.72 -30.86 19.12
N GLU A 5 -11.12 -30.34 20.29
CA GLU A 5 -10.83 -28.97 20.74
C GLU A 5 -9.33 -28.74 20.99
N ALA A 6 -8.63 -29.71 21.56
CA ALA A 6 -7.18 -29.62 21.79
C ALA A 6 -6.34 -29.66 20.49
N PHE A 7 -6.87 -30.24 19.41
CA PHE A 7 -6.22 -30.26 18.09
C PHE A 7 -6.40 -28.94 17.32
N ILE A 8 -7.57 -28.29 17.44
CA ILE A 8 -7.88 -27.00 16.80
C ILE A 8 -7.15 -25.86 17.54
N ALA A 9 -7.13 -25.87 18.87
CA ALA A 9 -6.49 -24.82 19.67
C ALA A 9 -4.95 -24.77 19.53
N LYS A 10 -4.27 -25.90 19.27
CA LYS A 10 -2.80 -25.96 19.16
C LYS A 10 -2.22 -25.36 17.86
N ARG A 11 -3.04 -24.95 16.89
CA ARG A 11 -2.55 -24.53 15.55
C ARG A 11 -3.01 -23.16 15.07
N LEU A 12 -3.91 -22.49 15.76
CA LEU A 12 -4.37 -21.15 15.34
C LEU A 12 -3.35 -20.09 15.76
N LYS A 13 -2.70 -19.45 14.78
CA LYS A 13 -1.92 -18.23 15.01
C LYS A 13 -2.75 -17.06 14.45
N PRO A 14 -2.90 -15.94 15.18
CA PRO A 14 -3.56 -14.77 14.63
C PRO A 14 -2.87 -14.33 13.35
N PRO A 15 -3.63 -13.92 12.31
CA PRO A 15 -3.03 -13.31 11.13
C PRO A 15 -2.31 -12.03 11.55
N LYS A 16 -0.98 -12.02 11.39
CA LYS A 16 -0.11 -10.89 11.76
C LYS A 16 0.19 -9.94 10.61
N PHE A 17 -0.23 -10.31 9.41
CA PHE A 17 0.00 -9.58 8.17
C PHE A 17 -1.32 -9.28 7.50
N MET A 18 -1.49 -8.06 7.04
CA MET A 18 -2.61 -7.64 6.21
C MET A 18 -2.07 -7.05 4.93
N HIS A 19 -2.47 -7.65 3.82
CA HIS A 19 -2.21 -7.09 2.50
C HIS A 19 -3.00 -5.79 2.34
N ILE A 20 -2.32 -4.72 1.95
CA ILE A 20 -2.92 -3.41 1.74
C ILE A 20 -2.69 -3.03 0.29
N GLY A 21 -3.77 -2.77 -0.44
CA GLY A 21 -3.72 -2.63 -1.89
C GLY A 21 -4.21 -3.88 -2.58
N GLU A 22 -4.05 -3.92 -3.89
CA GLU A 22 -4.55 -4.99 -4.75
C GLU A 22 -3.43 -5.51 -5.64
N ASP A 23 -3.31 -6.84 -5.70
CA ASP A 23 -2.37 -7.52 -6.59
C ASP A 23 -3.06 -7.95 -7.88
N TYR A 24 -2.41 -7.65 -9.00
CA TYR A 24 -2.91 -7.97 -10.33
C TYR A 24 -1.89 -8.83 -11.07
N ILE A 25 -2.19 -10.11 -11.20
CA ILE A 25 -1.34 -11.08 -11.89
C ILE A 25 -1.47 -10.85 -13.39
N ALA A 26 -0.33 -10.72 -14.05
CA ALA A 26 -0.22 -10.59 -15.49
C ALA A 26 1.11 -11.21 -15.95
N LYS A 27 1.34 -11.23 -17.27
CA LYS A 27 2.56 -11.80 -17.82
C LYS A 27 3.77 -10.92 -17.48
N ASP A 28 4.93 -11.54 -17.43
CA ASP A 28 6.21 -10.86 -17.26
C ASP A 28 6.34 -9.70 -18.26
N PHE A 29 6.78 -8.54 -17.77
CA PHE A 29 7.00 -7.34 -18.56
C PHE A 29 5.76 -6.76 -19.25
N GLU A 30 4.56 -7.11 -18.79
CA GLU A 30 3.34 -6.44 -19.25
C GLU A 30 3.42 -4.93 -18.96
N PRO A 31 3.03 -4.05 -19.90
CA PRO A 31 3.06 -2.61 -19.67
C PRO A 31 2.07 -2.17 -18.59
N VAL A 32 2.54 -1.28 -17.69
CA VAL A 32 1.68 -0.54 -16.78
C VAL A 32 1.42 0.84 -17.37
N VAL A 33 0.14 1.21 -17.49
CA VAL A 33 -0.28 2.48 -18.10
C VAL A 33 -0.85 3.44 -17.06
N MET A 34 -0.65 4.74 -17.27
CA MET A 34 -1.20 5.78 -16.41
C MET A 34 -2.74 5.78 -16.48
N PRO A 35 -3.48 5.77 -15.34
CA PRO A 35 -4.94 5.61 -15.34
C PRO A 35 -5.70 6.91 -15.65
N TYR A 36 -5.12 8.06 -15.33
CA TYR A 36 -5.63 9.41 -15.59
C TYR A 36 -4.48 10.36 -15.90
N ASP A 37 -4.78 11.53 -16.46
CA ASP A 37 -3.79 12.59 -16.57
C ASP A 37 -3.26 12.98 -15.19
N GLY A 38 -1.94 13.14 -15.07
CA GLY A 38 -1.32 13.48 -13.79
C GLY A 38 0.20 13.49 -13.88
N GLN A 39 0.84 13.28 -12.73
CA GLN A 39 2.27 13.47 -12.55
C GLN A 39 2.90 12.21 -11.94
N ILE A 40 4.04 11.76 -12.45
CA ILE A 40 4.91 10.85 -11.71
C ILE A 40 5.79 11.69 -10.80
N ILE A 41 5.79 11.36 -9.51
CA ILE A 41 6.51 12.11 -8.47
C ILE A 41 7.64 11.32 -7.82
N ALA A 42 7.66 10.01 -8.01
CA ALA A 42 8.75 9.14 -7.59
C ALA A 42 8.83 7.90 -8.50
N ALA A 43 10.04 7.48 -8.81
CA ALA A 43 10.34 6.23 -9.51
C ALA A 43 11.68 5.72 -8.97
N TYR A 44 11.66 4.58 -8.30
CA TYR A 44 12.84 4.02 -7.65
C TYR A 44 12.72 2.51 -7.42
N GLU A 45 13.84 1.83 -7.21
CA GLU A 45 13.92 0.43 -6.82
C GLU A 45 14.55 0.29 -5.45
N LEU A 46 13.94 -0.52 -4.59
CA LEU A 46 14.56 -1.00 -3.36
C LEU A 46 15.15 -2.38 -3.61
N THR A 47 16.44 -2.42 -3.93
CA THR A 47 17.14 -3.67 -4.24
C THR A 47 17.06 -4.63 -3.06
N THR A 48 16.68 -5.87 -3.35
CA THR A 48 16.78 -7.00 -2.44
C THR A 48 17.54 -8.11 -3.12
N LYS A 49 18.29 -8.90 -2.35
CA LYS A 49 18.90 -10.15 -2.81
C LYS A 49 18.13 -11.38 -2.31
N VAL A 50 17.04 -11.15 -1.55
CA VAL A 50 16.23 -12.18 -0.93
C VAL A 50 14.93 -12.31 -1.72
N ALA A 51 14.69 -13.51 -2.25
CA ALA A 51 13.46 -13.83 -2.96
C ALA A 51 12.22 -13.67 -2.05
N PHE A 52 11.10 -13.24 -2.63
CA PHE A 52 9.80 -13.02 -1.95
C PHE A 52 9.83 -12.06 -0.76
N ALA A 53 10.86 -11.22 -0.64
CA ALA A 53 11.02 -10.30 0.49
C ALA A 53 11.15 -8.83 0.07
N GLY A 54 11.37 -8.57 -1.22
CA GLY A 54 11.55 -7.22 -1.73
C GLY A 54 10.25 -6.53 -2.12
N VAL A 55 10.27 -5.20 -2.09
CA VAL A 55 9.24 -4.37 -2.74
C VAL A 55 9.50 -4.30 -4.26
N GLY A 56 10.77 -4.43 -4.68
CA GLY A 56 11.17 -4.23 -6.06
C GLY A 56 11.11 -2.75 -6.46
N THR A 57 10.71 -2.51 -7.71
CA THR A 57 10.57 -1.17 -8.27
C THR A 57 9.21 -0.57 -7.96
N VAL A 58 9.23 0.70 -7.54
CA VAL A 58 8.09 1.49 -7.11
C VAL A 58 7.97 2.72 -8.00
N LEU A 59 6.75 3.00 -8.43
CA LEU A 59 6.38 4.24 -9.10
C LEU A 59 5.20 4.87 -8.35
N VAL A 60 5.30 6.16 -8.02
CA VAL A 60 4.23 6.92 -7.36
C VAL A 60 3.74 8.02 -8.28
N ALA A 61 2.44 8.02 -8.53
CA ALA A 61 1.73 9.00 -9.32
C ALA A 61 0.86 9.89 -8.43
N LYS A 62 0.84 11.20 -8.74
CA LYS A 62 -0.06 12.22 -8.21
C LYS A 62 -1.09 12.54 -9.28
N ILE A 63 -2.37 12.46 -8.96
CA ILE A 63 -3.47 12.68 -9.92
C ILE A 63 -4.38 13.76 -9.36
N PRO A 64 -4.56 14.90 -10.06
CA PRO A 64 -5.52 15.93 -9.67
C PRO A 64 -6.94 15.36 -9.58
N VAL A 65 -7.71 15.79 -8.57
CA VAL A 65 -9.09 15.33 -8.38
C VAL A 65 -10.00 15.66 -9.58
N ASP A 66 -9.70 16.76 -10.27
CA ASP A 66 -10.44 17.19 -11.46
C ASP A 66 -10.25 16.25 -12.65
N ASN A 67 -9.15 15.50 -12.69
CA ASN A 67 -8.88 14.52 -13.76
C ASN A 67 -9.58 13.16 -13.51
N LEU A 68 -10.18 12.96 -12.34
CA LEU A 68 -10.88 11.73 -12.01
C LEU A 68 -12.25 11.70 -12.67
N LEU A 69 -12.51 10.63 -13.42
CA LEU A 69 -13.81 10.32 -14.03
C LEU A 69 -14.77 9.64 -13.04
N TRP A 70 -14.59 9.86 -11.74
CA TRP A 70 -15.48 9.35 -10.69
C TRP A 70 -16.77 10.16 -10.68
N SER A 71 -17.88 9.48 -10.42
CA SER A 71 -19.19 10.11 -10.23
C SER A 71 -19.15 11.12 -9.07
N PRO A 72 -20.06 12.11 -9.04
CA PRO A 72 -20.17 13.03 -7.90
C PRO A 72 -20.30 12.31 -6.57
N LYS A 73 -21.02 11.17 -6.54
CA LYS A 73 -21.22 10.37 -5.34
C LYS A 73 -19.94 9.69 -4.85
N GLU A 74 -19.17 9.13 -5.77
CA GLU A 74 -17.85 8.55 -5.45
C GLU A 74 -16.90 9.63 -4.92
N LYS A 75 -16.87 10.82 -5.53
CA LYS A 75 -16.04 11.94 -5.04
C LYS A 75 -16.48 12.39 -3.64
N GLU A 76 -17.77 12.50 -3.39
CA GLU A 76 -18.31 12.84 -2.06
C GLU A 76 -17.84 11.85 -0.98
N ILE A 77 -18.06 10.55 -1.19
CA ILE A 77 -17.75 9.51 -0.20
C ILE A 77 -16.24 9.32 -0.05
N LEU A 78 -15.52 9.17 -1.15
CA LEU A 78 -14.14 8.69 -1.15
C LEU A 78 -13.13 9.81 -0.94
N LEU A 79 -13.44 11.03 -1.37
CA LEU A 79 -12.56 12.19 -1.23
C LEU A 79 -12.98 13.10 -0.07
N ASN A 80 -14.27 13.12 0.29
CA ASN A 80 -14.84 13.90 1.40
C ASN A 80 -14.24 15.30 1.50
N ASN A 81 -14.48 16.10 0.45
CA ASN A 81 -13.99 17.46 0.24
C ASN A 81 -12.51 17.63 -0.13
N ASN A 82 -11.72 16.55 -0.29
CA ASN A 82 -10.42 16.69 -0.95
C ASN A 82 -10.61 17.08 -2.43
N LYS A 83 -10.05 18.23 -2.81
CA LYS A 83 -10.11 18.79 -4.16
C LYS A 83 -8.73 18.94 -4.82
N ASP A 84 -7.65 18.61 -4.11
CA ASP A 84 -6.29 18.76 -4.64
C ASP A 84 -5.93 17.55 -5.50
N CYS A 85 -5.54 16.44 -4.87
CA CYS A 85 -5.05 15.27 -5.57
C CYS A 85 -5.26 13.98 -4.79
N ILE A 86 -5.21 12.88 -5.51
CA ILE A 86 -4.98 11.55 -4.98
C ILE A 86 -3.58 11.07 -5.35
N TYR A 87 -3.11 10.03 -4.68
CA TYR A 87 -1.88 9.34 -5.06
C TYR A 87 -2.16 7.88 -5.37
N VAL A 88 -1.38 7.33 -6.29
CA VAL A 88 -1.36 5.90 -6.60
C VAL A 88 0.08 5.44 -6.60
N SER A 89 0.33 4.27 -6.03
CA SER A 89 1.63 3.62 -6.21
C SER A 89 1.49 2.27 -6.87
N PHE A 90 2.50 1.93 -7.66
CA PHE A 90 2.68 0.62 -8.28
C PHE A 90 4.00 0.04 -7.77
N LEU A 91 3.98 -1.19 -7.30
CA LEU A 91 5.14 -1.93 -6.80
C LEU A 91 5.40 -3.15 -7.71
N HIS A 92 6.49 -3.87 -7.44
CA HIS A 92 6.86 -5.09 -8.15
C HIS A 92 7.08 -4.87 -9.67
N LEU A 93 7.49 -3.66 -10.04
CA LEU A 93 7.83 -3.33 -11.42
C LEU A 93 9.27 -3.79 -11.76
N ASP A 94 9.54 -3.94 -13.04
CA ASP A 94 10.87 -4.22 -13.57
C ASP A 94 11.76 -2.98 -13.49
N ALA A 95 12.87 -3.05 -12.76
CA ALA A 95 13.75 -1.90 -12.56
C ALA A 95 14.38 -1.41 -13.86
N GLN A 96 14.88 -2.33 -14.69
CA GLN A 96 15.62 -1.98 -15.89
C GLN A 96 14.74 -1.24 -16.91
N ARG A 97 13.54 -1.76 -17.19
CA ARG A 97 12.61 -1.19 -18.17
C ARG A 97 11.86 0.03 -17.61
N THR A 98 11.55 0.05 -16.32
CA THR A 98 10.77 1.14 -15.71
C THR A 98 11.65 2.35 -15.42
N LEU A 99 12.83 2.16 -14.81
CA LEU A 99 13.70 3.28 -14.42
C LEU A 99 14.55 3.82 -15.58
N ASN A 100 14.67 3.05 -16.67
CA ASN A 100 15.28 3.49 -17.93
C ASN A 100 14.24 3.64 -19.05
N ASN A 101 13.07 4.16 -18.72
CA ASN A 101 11.97 4.32 -19.67
C ASN A 101 12.31 5.37 -20.74
N LYS A 102 12.48 4.89 -21.98
CA LYS A 102 12.85 5.70 -23.15
C LYS A 102 11.82 6.78 -23.48
N ASN A 103 10.53 6.55 -23.19
CA ASN A 103 9.46 7.52 -23.46
C ASN A 103 9.62 8.80 -22.63
N PHE A 104 10.34 8.71 -21.51
CA PHE A 104 10.57 9.84 -20.61
C PHE A 104 12.03 10.28 -20.55
N ASN A 105 12.92 9.63 -21.31
CA ASN A 105 14.36 9.83 -21.25
C ASN A 105 14.89 9.70 -19.80
N TRP A 106 14.40 8.68 -19.08
CA TRP A 106 14.84 8.42 -17.72
C TRP A 106 16.13 7.61 -17.70
N SER A 107 16.96 7.92 -16.72
CA SER A 107 18.16 7.17 -16.37
C SER A 107 18.21 6.98 -14.87
N THR A 108 18.66 5.81 -14.45
CA THR A 108 18.77 5.50 -13.02
C THR A 108 20.13 5.91 -12.43
N GLU A 109 20.11 6.37 -11.18
CA GLU A 109 21.28 6.65 -10.35
C GLU A 109 21.19 5.83 -9.06
N THR A 110 22.34 5.41 -8.53
CA THR A 110 22.41 4.61 -7.30
C THR A 110 22.65 5.51 -6.08
N PHE A 111 21.85 5.31 -5.04
CA PHE A 111 21.98 5.99 -3.76
C PHE A 111 22.08 4.98 -2.62
N GLU A 112 22.92 5.27 -1.63
CA GLU A 112 23.02 4.48 -0.40
C GLU A 112 21.90 4.88 0.56
N LEU A 113 21.10 3.90 0.96
CA LEU A 113 20.05 4.02 1.96
C LEU A 113 20.56 3.44 3.28
N GLY A 114 21.30 4.26 4.03
CA GLY A 114 21.99 3.80 5.24
C GLY A 114 23.25 2.99 4.90
N SER A 115 23.68 2.10 5.79
CA SER A 115 24.99 1.43 5.68
C SER A 115 25.03 0.18 4.79
N SER A 116 23.88 -0.41 4.42
CA SER A 116 23.84 -1.72 3.78
C SER A 116 22.80 -1.89 2.66
N ARG A 117 21.99 -0.86 2.39
CA ARG A 117 20.95 -0.91 1.37
C ARG A 117 21.23 0.10 0.28
N THR A 118 20.98 -0.29 -0.96
CA THR A 118 21.03 0.60 -2.12
C THR A 118 19.62 0.88 -2.60
N MET A 119 19.45 2.05 -3.20
CA MET A 119 18.23 2.45 -3.88
C MET A 119 18.61 3.02 -5.24
N HIS A 120 18.00 2.50 -6.30
CA HIS A 120 18.16 3.03 -7.64
C HIS A 120 17.02 4.01 -7.91
N VAL A 121 17.30 5.25 -8.29
CA VAL A 121 16.27 6.31 -8.44
C VAL A 121 16.38 6.98 -9.79
N VAL A 122 15.25 7.49 -10.30
CA VAL A 122 15.25 8.45 -11.41
C VAL A 122 15.32 9.87 -10.82
N LYS A 123 16.53 10.43 -10.74
CA LYS A 123 16.78 11.72 -10.07
C LYS A 123 16.00 12.89 -10.68
N SER A 124 15.74 12.85 -11.98
CA SER A 124 14.97 13.89 -12.68
C SER A 124 13.50 13.93 -12.28
N VAL A 125 12.99 12.92 -11.57
CA VAL A 125 11.59 12.80 -11.15
C VAL A 125 11.49 12.87 -9.63
N THR A 126 10.97 13.99 -9.15
CA THR A 126 10.76 14.24 -7.73
C THR A 126 9.44 14.99 -7.54
N PRO A 127 8.90 15.11 -6.31
CA PRO A 127 7.72 15.96 -6.08
C PRO A 127 7.94 17.44 -6.42
N LYS A 128 9.21 17.91 -6.43
CA LYS A 128 9.57 19.27 -6.84
C LYS A 128 9.76 19.41 -8.36
N THR A 129 10.12 18.31 -9.02
CA THR A 129 10.30 18.20 -10.47
C THR A 129 9.49 17.02 -11.00
N PRO A 130 8.15 17.07 -10.90
CA PRO A 130 7.31 15.96 -11.32
C PRO A 130 7.36 15.77 -12.84
N LYS A 131 7.14 14.54 -13.30
CA LYS A 131 6.97 14.25 -14.72
C LYS A 131 5.49 14.23 -15.08
N GLU A 132 5.03 15.18 -15.88
CA GLU A 132 3.68 15.15 -16.46
C GLU A 132 3.49 13.94 -17.38
N VAL A 133 2.36 13.26 -17.22
CA VAL A 133 2.00 12.05 -17.97
C VAL A 133 0.51 12.05 -18.29
N LYS A 134 0.18 11.68 -19.53
CA LYS A 134 -1.20 11.52 -20.00
C LYS A 134 -1.75 10.13 -19.71
N LYS A 135 -3.06 10.03 -19.51
CA LYS A 135 -3.78 8.76 -19.43
C LYS A 135 -3.40 7.84 -20.60
N GLY A 136 -3.21 6.55 -20.31
CA GLY A 136 -2.85 5.53 -21.30
C GLY A 136 -1.35 5.49 -21.66
N THR A 137 -0.54 6.44 -21.18
CA THR A 137 0.91 6.39 -21.39
C THR A 137 1.52 5.23 -20.60
N ILE A 138 2.40 4.45 -21.22
CA ILE A 138 3.17 3.40 -20.53
C ILE A 138 4.15 4.05 -19.56
N ILE A 139 3.95 3.80 -18.26
CA ILE A 139 4.74 4.37 -17.16
C ILE A 139 5.77 3.40 -16.59
N GLY A 140 5.58 2.10 -16.80
CA GLY A 140 6.48 1.07 -16.34
C GLY A 140 6.10 -0.29 -16.91
N TYR A 141 6.77 -1.32 -16.41
CA TYR A 141 6.54 -2.71 -16.83
C TYR A 141 6.55 -3.59 -15.60
N LEU A 142 5.72 -4.64 -15.59
CA LEU A 142 5.79 -5.64 -14.53
C LEU A 142 7.16 -6.31 -14.53
N GLY A 143 7.70 -6.59 -13.36
CA GLY A 143 8.91 -7.40 -13.27
C GLY A 143 8.59 -8.88 -13.22
N ASP A 144 9.64 -9.67 -13.42
CA ASP A 144 9.64 -11.10 -13.16
C ASP A 144 10.23 -11.37 -11.76
N ASN A 145 10.36 -12.63 -11.38
CA ASN A 145 10.95 -13.00 -10.09
C ASN A 145 12.36 -12.44 -9.87
N SER A 146 13.13 -12.23 -10.94
CA SER A 146 14.49 -11.70 -10.84
C SER A 146 14.54 -10.18 -10.67
N SER A 147 13.50 -9.45 -11.08
CA SER A 147 13.53 -7.99 -11.16
C SER A 147 12.46 -7.24 -10.34
N ASN A 148 11.48 -7.95 -9.76
CA ASN A 148 10.38 -7.34 -8.99
C ASN A 148 10.49 -7.49 -7.46
N GLY A 149 11.66 -7.89 -6.95
CA GLY A 149 11.86 -8.19 -5.54
C GLY A 149 11.58 -9.65 -5.15
N GLY A 150 11.52 -10.55 -6.13
CA GLY A 150 11.46 -11.99 -5.89
C GLY A 150 10.06 -12.59 -5.95
N TRP A 151 9.05 -11.89 -6.45
CA TRP A 151 7.66 -12.32 -6.52
C TRP A 151 7.30 -12.88 -7.91
N MET A 152 6.18 -13.58 -8.02
CA MET A 152 5.61 -13.86 -9.35
C MET A 152 5.22 -12.55 -10.05
N SER A 153 5.10 -12.52 -11.36
CA SER A 153 4.77 -11.27 -12.07
C SER A 153 3.36 -10.79 -11.74
N HIS A 154 3.29 -9.61 -11.13
CA HIS A 154 2.06 -8.92 -10.80
C HIS A 154 2.36 -7.43 -10.57
N ALA A 155 1.35 -6.57 -10.74
CA ALA A 155 1.37 -5.22 -10.19
C ALA A 155 0.67 -5.23 -8.84
N HIS A 156 1.34 -4.73 -7.82
CA HIS A 156 0.67 -4.34 -6.59
C HIS A 156 0.34 -2.85 -6.67
N ALA A 157 -0.93 -2.49 -6.54
CA ALA A 157 -1.39 -1.10 -6.59
C ALA A 157 -1.97 -0.64 -5.25
N ASN A 158 -1.57 0.56 -4.81
CA ASN A 158 -2.24 1.27 -3.73
C ASN A 158 -2.89 2.53 -4.22
N LEU A 159 -4.05 2.86 -3.67
CA LEU A 159 -4.74 4.11 -3.88
C LEU A 159 -4.86 4.87 -2.56
N PHE A 160 -4.36 6.11 -2.56
CA PHE A 160 -4.39 7.03 -1.43
C PHE A 160 -5.24 8.24 -1.80
N THR A 161 -6.41 8.38 -1.18
CA THR A 161 -7.34 9.49 -1.48
C THR A 161 -6.89 10.81 -0.90
N ASN A 162 -5.93 10.79 0.04
CA ASN A 162 -5.42 11.94 0.75
C ASN A 162 -6.51 12.84 1.41
N ARG A 163 -7.66 12.25 1.74
CA ARG A 163 -8.79 12.95 2.36
C ARG A 163 -8.47 13.41 3.78
N GLU A 164 -8.86 14.63 4.12
CA GLU A 164 -8.72 15.17 5.48
C GLU A 164 -9.68 14.49 6.47
N ASN A 165 -10.84 14.03 5.98
CA ASN A 165 -11.86 13.39 6.78
C ASN A 165 -12.36 12.11 6.07
N TYR A 166 -12.62 11.05 6.83
CA TYR A 166 -13.33 9.87 6.38
C TYR A 166 -14.84 10.04 6.56
N LEU A 167 -15.62 9.82 5.50
CA LEU A 167 -17.08 9.77 5.54
C LEU A 167 -17.52 8.31 5.62
N SER A 168 -18.23 7.95 6.68
CA SER A 168 -18.85 6.62 6.80
C SER A 168 -20.09 6.48 5.91
N GLU A 169 -20.55 5.25 5.71
CA GLU A 169 -21.79 4.95 4.97
C GLU A 169 -23.03 5.66 5.55
N ASN A 170 -23.03 5.92 6.86
CA ASN A 170 -24.08 6.66 7.57
C ASN A 170 -23.81 8.17 7.65
N TYR A 171 -22.92 8.70 6.81
CA TYR A 171 -22.57 10.13 6.70
C TYR A 171 -21.96 10.77 7.95
N PHE A 172 -21.47 9.98 8.90
CA PHE A 172 -20.60 10.51 9.96
C PHE A 172 -19.22 10.79 9.39
N SER A 173 -18.78 12.04 9.54
CA SER A 173 -17.44 12.50 9.16
C SER A 173 -16.49 12.41 10.35
N SER A 174 -15.30 11.87 10.13
CA SER A 174 -14.27 11.75 11.17
C SER A 174 -12.90 12.10 10.61
N LYS A 175 -12.08 12.79 11.40
CA LYS A 175 -10.77 13.26 10.93
C LYS A 175 -9.83 12.09 10.62
N THR A 176 -9.18 12.16 9.47
CA THR A 176 -8.05 11.28 9.12
C THR A 176 -6.83 11.70 9.94
N THR A 177 -6.20 10.75 10.65
CA THR A 177 -5.19 11.08 11.67
C THR A 177 -3.74 10.86 11.23
N SER A 178 -3.50 10.09 10.17
CA SER A 178 -2.17 9.63 9.78
C SER A 178 -2.09 9.24 8.30
N LEU A 179 -2.30 10.22 7.42
CA LEU A 179 -2.21 10.04 5.97
C LEU A 179 -0.90 9.37 5.56
N GLU A 180 -0.99 8.34 4.71
CA GLU A 180 0.20 7.57 4.30
C GLU A 180 1.19 8.42 3.49
N LEU A 181 0.64 9.24 2.59
CA LEU A 181 1.37 10.14 1.71
C LEU A 181 1.01 11.59 2.03
N ASP A 182 1.24 11.98 3.29
CA ASP A 182 1.12 13.37 3.70
C ASP A 182 2.19 14.26 3.06
N LYS A 183 2.01 15.58 3.15
CA LYS A 183 2.95 16.55 2.58
C LYS A 183 4.38 16.33 3.06
N LYS A 184 4.58 15.98 4.34
CA LYS A 184 5.89 15.75 4.92
C LYS A 184 6.57 14.53 4.29
N ARG A 185 5.84 13.45 4.07
CA ARG A 185 6.34 12.22 3.42
C ARG A 185 6.69 12.48 1.97
N ILE A 186 5.83 13.20 1.26
CA ILE A 186 6.05 13.61 -0.13
C ILE A 186 7.29 14.50 -0.23
N ASP A 187 7.36 15.60 0.51
CA ASP A 187 8.52 16.50 0.51
C ASP A 187 9.81 15.79 0.97
N GLY A 188 9.68 14.77 1.83
CA GLY A 188 10.78 13.95 2.34
C GLY A 188 11.34 12.93 1.36
N TYR A 189 10.66 12.67 0.23
CA TYR A 189 11.17 11.77 -0.81
C TYR A 189 12.51 12.25 -1.35
N HIS A 190 12.67 13.55 -1.58
CA HIS A 190 13.90 14.16 -2.10
C HIS A 190 14.27 15.41 -1.31
N THR A 191 15.41 15.33 -0.63
CA THR A 191 15.95 16.41 0.20
C THR A 191 17.42 16.65 -0.10
N LYS A 192 17.95 17.75 0.41
CA LYS A 192 19.39 18.03 0.43
C LYS A 192 19.89 17.83 1.86
N ASP A 193 21.02 17.15 2.01
CA ASP A 193 21.70 17.07 3.31
C ASP A 193 22.44 18.39 3.63
N LYS A 194 23.10 18.43 4.80
CA LYS A 194 23.89 19.62 5.24
C LYS A 194 25.04 19.96 4.29
N SER A 195 25.47 19.02 3.45
CA SER A 195 26.53 19.15 2.46
C SER A 195 25.99 19.37 1.04
N ASN A 196 24.69 19.69 0.90
CA ASN A 196 23.98 19.90 -0.37
C ASN A 196 23.96 18.67 -1.31
N LYS A 197 24.20 17.47 -0.76
CA LYS A 197 24.05 16.21 -1.50
C LYS A 197 22.60 15.77 -1.51
N ASP A 198 22.18 15.17 -2.62
CA ASP A 198 20.84 14.61 -2.76
C ASP A 198 20.65 13.43 -1.82
N LYS A 199 19.53 13.43 -1.10
CA LYS A 199 19.09 12.34 -0.25
C LYS A 199 17.69 11.93 -0.65
N PHE A 200 17.50 10.63 -0.82
CA PHE A 200 16.22 10.04 -1.18
C PHE A 200 15.66 9.13 -0.07
N SER A 201 14.34 9.11 0.07
CA SER A 201 13.62 8.23 1.01
C SER A 201 12.47 7.52 0.30
N PRO A 202 12.20 6.23 0.56
CA PRO A 202 11.11 5.52 -0.11
C PRO A 202 9.71 6.07 0.27
N ILE A 203 8.79 6.11 -0.68
CA ILE A 203 7.39 6.52 -0.49
C ILE A 203 6.42 5.60 -1.27
N GLY A 204 5.23 5.34 -0.73
CA GLY A 204 4.19 4.56 -1.44
C GLY A 204 4.51 3.07 -1.61
N ASN A 205 5.51 2.53 -0.91
CA ASN A 205 6.02 1.17 -1.08
C ASN A 205 5.40 0.11 -0.15
N ILE A 206 4.11 0.23 0.17
CA ILE A 206 3.48 -0.62 1.18
C ILE A 206 2.57 -1.64 0.52
N GLY A 207 2.97 -2.91 0.51
CA GLY A 207 2.07 -4.02 0.15
C GLY A 207 1.49 -4.77 1.35
N VAL A 208 2.18 -4.72 2.50
CA VAL A 208 1.77 -5.44 3.70
C VAL A 208 1.94 -4.55 4.93
N ARG A 209 0.96 -4.59 5.83
CA ARG A 209 1.06 -4.09 7.19
C ARG A 209 1.16 -5.27 8.14
N SER A 210 2.10 -5.21 9.09
CA SER A 210 2.20 -6.17 10.16
C SER A 210 1.82 -5.54 11.51
N ASN A 211 1.28 -6.36 12.41
CA ASN A 211 1.26 -6.04 13.83
C ASN A 211 2.07 -7.11 14.57
N GLU A 212 3.25 -6.71 15.06
CA GLU A 212 4.17 -7.60 15.77
C GLU A 212 3.82 -7.74 17.26
N GLN A 213 2.90 -6.94 17.78
CA GLN A 213 2.51 -7.00 19.19
C GLN A 213 1.81 -8.34 19.50
N SER A 214 2.29 -9.04 20.53
CA SER A 214 1.52 -10.13 21.13
C SER A 214 0.25 -9.55 21.74
N THR A 215 -0.91 -9.94 21.21
CA THR A 215 -2.18 -9.54 21.81
C THR A 215 -2.42 -10.44 23.01
N LYS A 216 -2.19 -9.88 24.21
CA LYS A 216 -2.57 -10.52 25.47
C LYS A 216 -4.08 -10.36 25.66
N ILE A 217 -4.77 -11.46 25.93
CA ILE A 217 -6.19 -11.45 26.26
C ILE A 217 -6.31 -11.43 27.78
N TYR A 218 -7.09 -10.48 28.30
CA TYR A 218 -7.33 -10.36 29.73
C TYR A 218 -8.80 -10.67 30.03
N GLU A 219 -9.05 -11.24 31.20
CA GLU A 219 -10.40 -11.36 31.75
C GLU A 219 -11.00 -9.95 31.89
N VAL A 220 -12.26 -9.80 31.46
CA VAL A 220 -13.03 -8.55 31.54
C VAL A 220 -14.16 -8.69 32.55
N ASP A 221 -14.57 -7.58 33.15
CA ASP A 221 -15.79 -7.54 33.94
C ASP A 221 -17.00 -7.82 33.03
N PRO A 222 -17.84 -8.83 33.32
CA PRO A 222 -18.94 -9.22 32.46
C PRO A 222 -20.06 -8.18 32.36
N MET A 223 -20.16 -7.25 33.32
CA MET A 223 -21.17 -6.20 33.35
C MET A 223 -20.74 -4.95 32.57
N THR A 224 -19.45 -4.63 32.58
CA THR A 224 -18.92 -3.38 31.97
C THR A 224 -18.11 -3.60 30.70
N GLY A 225 -17.57 -4.81 30.50
CA GLY A 225 -16.65 -5.13 29.42
C GLY A 225 -15.23 -4.56 29.61
N GLU A 226 -14.94 -3.91 30.74
CA GLU A 226 -13.63 -3.33 31.00
C GLU A 226 -12.64 -4.36 31.58
N ILE A 227 -11.37 -4.21 31.24
CA ILE A 227 -10.28 -4.98 31.86
C ILE A 227 -10.05 -4.41 33.27
N PRO A 228 -10.12 -5.22 34.34
CA PRO A 228 -9.85 -4.76 35.70
C PRO A 228 -8.48 -4.07 35.81
N LYS A 229 -8.47 -2.85 36.37
CA LYS A 229 -7.23 -2.05 36.49
C LYS A 229 -6.22 -2.69 37.45
N MET A 230 -6.69 -3.40 38.46
CA MET A 230 -5.90 -4.21 39.40
C MET A 230 -6.12 -5.70 39.13
N ASN A 231 -5.09 -6.52 39.32
CA ASN A 231 -5.14 -7.98 39.14
C ASN A 231 -5.58 -8.43 37.75
N LYS A 232 -4.95 -7.86 36.71
CA LYS A 232 -5.14 -8.30 35.32
C LYS A 232 -4.80 -9.78 35.18
N LYS A 233 -5.83 -10.61 35.02
CA LYS A 233 -5.68 -12.03 34.75
C LYS A 233 -5.58 -12.24 33.24
N GLU A 234 -4.42 -12.67 32.79
CA GLU A 234 -4.21 -13.07 31.38
C GLU A 234 -4.90 -14.43 31.16
N LEU A 235 -5.71 -14.52 30.11
CA LEU A 235 -6.38 -15.75 29.71
C LEU A 235 -5.50 -16.48 28.68
N PRO A 236 -5.44 -17.83 28.71
CA PRO A 236 -4.70 -18.64 27.73
C PRO A 236 -5.47 -18.73 26.40
N GLU A 237 -5.97 -17.60 25.90
CA GLU A 237 -6.76 -17.49 24.68
C GLU A 237 -5.92 -16.93 23.53
N ILE A 238 -6.31 -17.28 22.31
CA ILE A 238 -5.68 -16.79 21.09
C ILE A 238 -6.58 -15.74 20.47
N ALA A 239 -6.05 -14.53 20.27
CA ALA A 239 -6.79 -13.49 19.57
C ALA A 239 -7.11 -13.96 18.15
N LEU A 240 -8.39 -13.98 17.77
CA LEU A 240 -8.79 -14.29 16.40
C LEU A 240 -8.40 -13.17 15.43
N TYR A 241 -8.32 -11.93 15.93
CA TYR A 241 -7.96 -10.73 15.19
C TYR A 241 -7.02 -9.87 16.01
N LEU A 242 -6.05 -9.23 15.35
CA LEU A 242 -5.15 -8.28 16.00
C LEU A 242 -5.75 -6.88 15.96
N ASN A 243 -5.64 -6.17 17.08
CA ASN A 243 -6.05 -4.77 17.16
C ASN A 243 -5.33 -3.94 16.09
N ASN A 244 -6.08 -3.02 15.47
CA ASN A 244 -5.60 -2.06 14.47
C ASN A 244 -5.03 -2.67 13.17
N LEU A 245 -5.27 -3.94 12.90
CA LEU A 245 -4.95 -4.59 11.63
C LEU A 245 -6.23 -4.90 10.86
N ASN A 246 -6.87 -3.85 10.32
CA ASN A 246 -8.09 -3.96 9.51
C ASN A 246 -8.17 -2.86 8.44
N MET A 247 -8.73 -3.19 7.28
CA MET A 247 -8.81 -2.27 6.14
C MET A 247 -9.61 -1.01 6.46
N LEU A 248 -10.76 -1.12 7.12
CA LEU A 248 -11.57 0.03 7.52
C LEU A 248 -10.77 1.04 8.36
N GLY A 249 -9.94 0.55 9.28
CA GLY A 249 -9.03 1.37 10.06
C GLY A 249 -8.02 2.11 9.20
N PHE A 250 -7.42 1.44 8.22
CA PHE A 250 -6.49 2.07 7.27
C PHE A 250 -7.18 3.08 6.33
N GLU A 251 -8.38 2.79 5.86
CA GLU A 251 -9.19 3.71 5.07
C GLU A 251 -9.53 4.97 5.88
N LYS A 252 -9.95 4.81 7.14
CA LYS A 252 -10.32 5.89 8.04
C LYS A 252 -9.14 6.76 8.47
N THR A 253 -8.01 6.13 8.78
CA THR A 253 -6.87 6.83 9.43
C THR A 253 -5.74 7.19 8.50
N LYS A 254 -5.60 6.49 7.36
CA LYS A 254 -4.46 6.66 6.43
C LYS A 254 -4.88 7.04 5.01
N GLY A 255 -6.19 7.07 4.73
CA GLY A 255 -6.72 7.50 3.45
C GLY A 255 -6.56 6.46 2.33
N TYR A 256 -6.46 5.17 2.66
CA TYR A 256 -6.55 4.13 1.62
C TYR A 256 -7.95 4.09 1.00
N ALA A 257 -8.00 3.67 -0.27
CA ALA A 257 -9.22 3.28 -0.95
C ALA A 257 -8.94 2.12 -1.92
N ASN A 258 -9.99 1.52 -2.44
CA ASN A 258 -9.91 0.40 -3.37
C ASN A 258 -9.32 0.84 -4.73
N PRO A 259 -8.15 0.32 -5.18
CA PRO A 259 -7.58 0.66 -6.48
C PRO A 259 -8.48 0.31 -7.69
N ASN A 260 -9.46 -0.58 -7.51
CA ASN A 260 -10.43 -0.96 -8.53
C ASN A 260 -11.29 0.22 -9.03
N LEU A 261 -11.37 1.31 -8.26
CA LEU A 261 -12.00 2.58 -8.65
C LEU A 261 -11.36 3.22 -9.90
N MET A 262 -10.14 2.82 -10.25
CA MET A 262 -9.38 3.43 -11.35
C MET A 262 -9.27 2.51 -12.55
N TYR A 263 -8.94 1.25 -12.32
CA TYR A 263 -8.63 0.32 -13.38
C TYR A 263 -9.76 -0.67 -13.71
N LYS A 264 -10.86 -0.68 -12.92
CA LYS A 264 -11.99 -1.61 -13.07
C LYS A 264 -11.53 -3.05 -13.39
N LEU A 265 -10.53 -3.51 -12.64
CA LEU A 265 -9.84 -4.78 -12.83
C LEU A 265 -10.61 -5.95 -12.21
N ARG A 266 -11.54 -5.66 -11.30
CA ARG A 266 -12.52 -6.60 -10.78
C ARG A 266 -13.92 -6.12 -11.12
N ASP A 267 -14.73 -7.03 -11.63
CA ASP A 267 -16.15 -6.85 -11.87
C ASP A 267 -16.91 -8.12 -11.43
N GLU A 268 -18.22 -8.15 -11.68
CA GLU A 268 -19.10 -9.29 -11.36
C GLU A 268 -18.68 -10.61 -12.03
N ARG A 269 -17.82 -10.58 -13.04
CA ARG A 269 -17.29 -11.76 -13.75
C ARG A 269 -15.98 -12.25 -13.16
N THR A 270 -15.37 -11.47 -12.26
CA THR A 270 -14.11 -11.84 -11.63
C THR A 270 -14.35 -12.94 -10.61
N VAL A 271 -13.70 -14.09 -10.82
CA VAL A 271 -13.79 -15.23 -9.90
C VAL A 271 -13.21 -14.82 -8.55
N SER A 272 -14.07 -14.69 -7.54
CA SER A 272 -13.69 -14.56 -6.15
C SER A 272 -13.73 -15.94 -5.50
N PHE A 273 -12.74 -16.22 -4.66
CA PHE A 273 -12.72 -17.43 -3.84
C PHE A 273 -12.29 -17.04 -2.44
N SER A 274 -13.08 -17.44 -1.44
CA SER A 274 -12.64 -17.30 -0.06
C SER A 274 -11.62 -18.39 0.24
N VAL A 275 -10.50 -18.02 0.88
CA VAL A 275 -9.54 -19.00 1.42
C VAL A 275 -10.23 -19.98 2.38
N LYS A 276 -11.33 -19.56 3.03
CA LYS A 276 -12.17 -20.44 3.85
C LYS A 276 -12.91 -21.49 3.02
N GLU A 277 -13.47 -21.09 1.88
CA GLU A 277 -14.19 -22.00 0.98
C GLU A 277 -13.24 -23.01 0.32
N VAL A 278 -12.05 -22.55 -0.09
CA VAL A 278 -11.05 -23.40 -0.73
C VAL A 278 -10.42 -24.39 0.26
N ASN A 279 -10.15 -23.95 1.49
CA ASN A 279 -9.54 -24.80 2.51
C ASN A 279 -10.55 -25.52 3.43
N LYS A 280 -11.86 -25.37 3.18
CA LYS A 280 -12.95 -25.90 4.03
C LYS A 280 -12.75 -25.54 5.52
N LEU A 281 -12.39 -24.29 5.79
CA LEU A 281 -12.19 -23.74 7.14
C LEU A 281 -13.43 -23.03 7.68
#